data_AF-A0A1Y2I756-F1
#
_entry.id   AF-A0A1Y2I756-F1
#
_cell.length_a   1.000
_cell.length_b   1.000
_cell.length_c   1.000
_cell.angle_alpha   90.00
_cell.angle_beta   90.00
_cell.angle_gamma   90.00
#
_symmetry.space_group_name_H-M   'P 1'
#
loop_
_entity.id
_entity.type
_entity.pdbx_description
1 polymer ?
#
loop_
_entity_poly.entity_id
_entity_poly.type
_entity_poly.pdbx_seq_one_letter_code
_entity_poly.pdbx_strand_id
1 'polypeptide(L)'
;MIPVSSSTMFSPSPPHAHASPKRSSMDLLHRSSSSTESSGARARRRSSLAAVPPPPPSVFPLGSASSGRTLSLFILGLAVTLATVAAQSGTREFRSFDGSGNNLQNPRWGTVDQPYIRSQVTQTANFSAAAVANLRVLSNGLARSERDIKNVRQLTVLHTFWGEFLIHDIAHVTSSRAPADRATVNVPEGDRFLPPGSNFSFFRAIASGQGPQRIPINVATSYIDGSHVRLVPSLL
;
A
#
# COMPACT_ATOMS: atom_id res chain seq x y z
N MET A 1 7.49 77.15 15.66
CA MET A 1 8.07 76.21 14.68
C MET A 1 6.94 75.50 13.94
N ILE A 2 6.68 75.91 12.70
CA ILE A 2 5.73 75.37 11.69
C ILE A 2 6.43 75.66 10.33
N PRO A 3 6.30 74.93 9.19
CA PRO A 3 5.25 73.95 8.77
C PRO A 3 5.78 72.57 8.25
N VAL A 4 4.98 71.49 8.26
CA VAL A 4 4.09 70.95 7.18
C VAL A 4 4.82 70.55 5.89
N SER A 5 4.77 69.26 5.49
CA SER A 5 4.23 68.86 4.17
C SER A 5 4.01 67.34 4.02
N SER A 6 2.76 66.98 3.71
CA SER A 6 2.35 65.73 3.06
C SER A 6 2.55 65.85 1.55
N SER A 7 2.94 64.77 0.85
CA SER A 7 2.74 64.53 -0.60
C SER A 7 3.12 63.08 -0.92
N THR A 8 2.17 62.17 -1.09
CA THR A 8 1.51 61.72 -2.34
C THR A 8 2.34 60.77 -3.22
N MET A 9 1.76 59.58 -3.40
CA MET A 9 1.65 58.78 -4.63
C MET A 9 2.89 58.54 -5.50
N PHE A 10 3.33 57.29 -5.55
CA PHE A 10 3.65 56.68 -6.83
C PHE A 10 3.26 55.19 -6.85
N SER A 11 2.24 54.90 -7.66
CA SER A 11 1.84 53.59 -8.11
C SER A 11 2.63 53.23 -9.37
N PRO A 12 3.10 51.99 -9.52
CA PRO A 12 3.24 51.39 -10.84
C PRO A 12 2.21 50.27 -11.02
N SER A 13 1.31 50.50 -11.99
CA SER A 13 0.37 49.53 -12.57
C SER A 13 1.08 48.31 -13.21
N PRO A 14 0.34 47.21 -13.47
CA PRO A 14 0.89 45.85 -13.59
C PRO A 14 1.25 45.50 -15.04
N PRO A 15 2.13 44.51 -15.29
CA PRO A 15 2.28 43.97 -16.63
C PRO A 15 1.27 42.83 -16.89
N HIS A 16 0.36 43.14 -17.79
CA HIS A 16 -0.14 42.31 -18.88
C HIS A 16 -0.65 40.90 -18.59
N ALA A 17 -1.99 40.81 -18.60
CA ALA A 17 -2.73 39.61 -18.96
C ALA A 17 -2.36 39.16 -20.39
N HIS A 18 -1.91 37.92 -20.52
CA HIS A 18 -2.00 37.16 -21.77
C HIS A 18 -3.21 36.24 -21.69
N ALA A 19 -4.24 36.59 -22.45
CA ALA A 19 -5.41 35.76 -22.66
C ALA A 19 -5.18 34.80 -23.85
N SER A 20 -5.61 33.55 -23.64
CA SER A 20 -6.13 32.57 -24.63
C SER A 20 -5.13 31.80 -25.52
N PRO A 21 -5.48 30.56 -25.98
CA PRO A 21 -6.83 30.01 -26.09
C PRO A 21 -7.09 28.63 -25.47
N LYS A 22 -8.38 28.37 -25.23
CA LYS A 22 -8.98 27.02 -25.17
C LYS A 22 -8.49 26.18 -26.35
N ARG A 23 -8.02 24.95 -26.08
CA ARG A 23 -8.11 23.84 -27.04
C ARG A 23 -8.83 22.67 -26.39
N SER A 24 -10.06 22.47 -26.87
CA SER A 24 -10.76 21.19 -26.84
C SER A 24 -10.12 20.29 -27.90
N SER A 25 -9.70 19.09 -27.52
CA SER A 25 -9.56 17.91 -28.39
C SER A 25 -9.50 16.70 -27.43
N MET A 26 -10.60 16.06 -27.03
CA MET A 26 -11.40 15.10 -27.83
C MET A 26 -10.84 14.76 -29.21
N ASP A 27 -10.69 13.44 -29.40
CA ASP A 27 -10.30 12.71 -30.60
C ASP A 27 -8.81 12.68 -30.93
N LEU A 28 -8.13 11.63 -30.44
CA LEU A 28 -7.48 10.63 -31.31
C LEU A 28 -6.77 9.57 -30.46
N LEU A 29 -7.44 8.43 -30.28
CA LEU A 29 -6.95 7.08 -30.60
C LEU A 29 -7.70 6.04 -29.77
N HIS A 30 -8.87 5.67 -30.28
CA HIS A 30 -9.37 4.32 -30.13
C HIS A 30 -8.33 3.37 -30.73
N ARG A 31 -7.67 2.57 -29.89
CA ARG A 31 -7.17 1.26 -30.32
C ARG A 31 -7.36 0.25 -29.21
N SER A 32 -8.49 -0.43 -29.30
CA SER A 32 -8.66 -1.75 -28.73
C SER A 32 -7.63 -2.68 -29.37
N SER A 33 -6.92 -3.46 -28.56
CA SER A 33 -6.30 -4.69 -29.02
C SER A 33 -6.56 -5.77 -27.99
N SER A 34 -7.62 -6.51 -28.27
CA SER A 34 -7.85 -7.89 -27.85
C SER A 34 -6.58 -8.72 -28.03
N SER A 35 -6.14 -9.39 -26.97
CA SER A 35 -5.14 -10.45 -27.06
C SER A 35 -5.83 -11.74 -27.52
N THR A 36 -5.95 -11.90 -28.83
CA THR A 36 -6.21 -13.19 -29.47
C THR A 36 -4.90 -13.96 -29.58
N GLU A 37 -4.93 -15.22 -29.13
CA GLU A 37 -3.91 -16.23 -29.38
C GLU A 37 -3.58 -16.31 -30.88
N SER A 38 -2.29 -16.32 -31.23
CA SER A 38 -1.87 -16.79 -32.56
C SER A 38 -0.67 -17.71 -32.44
N SER A 39 -0.97 -18.99 -32.64
CA SER A 39 -0.06 -20.09 -32.98
C SER A 39 0.94 -19.68 -34.07
N GLY A 40 2.23 -19.71 -33.73
CA GLY A 40 3.34 -19.52 -34.67
C GLY A 40 3.96 -20.86 -35.06
N ALA A 41 3.51 -21.39 -36.20
CA ALA A 41 4.09 -22.55 -36.85
C ALA A 41 5.52 -22.29 -37.34
N ARG A 42 6.48 -23.16 -36.98
CA ARG A 42 7.82 -23.20 -37.61
C ARG A 42 7.91 -24.36 -38.59
N ALA A 43 8.20 -24.01 -39.84
CA ALA A 43 8.18 -24.87 -41.00
C ALA A 43 9.25 -25.98 -41.01
N ARG A 44 8.85 -27.08 -41.64
CA ARG A 44 9.56 -28.33 -41.88
C ARG A 44 10.83 -28.15 -42.73
N ARG A 45 11.94 -28.77 -42.33
CA ARG A 45 12.95 -29.29 -43.28
C ARG A 45 12.64 -30.76 -43.55
N ARG A 46 12.35 -31.09 -44.81
CA ARG A 46 12.23 -32.46 -45.31
C ARG A 46 13.65 -33.00 -45.57
N SER A 47 14.06 -34.03 -44.85
CA SER A 47 15.13 -34.93 -45.25
C SER A 47 14.49 -36.18 -45.86
N SER A 48 14.79 -36.47 -47.12
CA SER A 48 14.33 -37.69 -47.79
C SER A 48 15.11 -38.90 -47.24
N LEU A 49 14.42 -39.77 -46.51
CA LEU A 49 14.89 -41.13 -46.25
C LEU A 49 14.08 -42.07 -47.14
N ALA A 50 14.80 -42.87 -47.91
CA ALA A 50 14.26 -43.91 -48.77
C ALA A 50 13.32 -44.84 -47.98
N ALA A 51 12.21 -45.22 -48.60
CA ALA A 51 11.24 -46.14 -48.03
C ALA A 51 11.88 -47.52 -47.81
N VAL A 52 12.03 -47.91 -46.55
CA VAL A 52 12.38 -49.28 -46.15
C VAL A 52 11.08 -50.10 -46.20
N PRO A 53 11.04 -51.26 -46.89
CA PRO A 53 9.84 -52.09 -46.93
C PRO A 53 9.52 -52.65 -45.53
N PRO A 54 8.23 -52.84 -45.20
CA PRO A 54 7.84 -53.34 -43.89
C PRO A 54 8.34 -54.77 -43.67
N PRO A 55 8.77 -55.13 -42.44
CA PRO A 55 9.11 -56.51 -42.11
C PRO A 55 7.85 -57.41 -42.19
N PRO A 56 8.02 -58.72 -42.49
CA PRO A 56 6.90 -59.65 -42.53
C PRO A 56 6.20 -59.74 -41.16
N PRO A 57 4.89 -60.07 -41.12
CA PRO A 57 4.16 -60.15 -39.87
C PRO A 57 4.74 -61.25 -38.98
N SER A 58 5.31 -60.83 -37.85
CA SER A 58 5.69 -61.73 -36.77
C SER A 58 4.44 -62.41 -36.24
N VAL A 59 4.29 -63.70 -36.54
CA VAL A 59 3.28 -64.55 -35.88
C VAL A 59 3.73 -64.71 -34.44
N PHE A 60 3.17 -63.90 -33.55
CA PHE A 60 3.33 -64.08 -32.12
C PHE A 60 2.61 -65.37 -31.73
N PRO A 61 3.29 -66.35 -31.09
CA PRO A 61 2.58 -67.46 -30.50
C PRO A 61 1.65 -66.88 -29.43
N LEU A 62 0.37 -67.27 -29.46
CA LEU A 62 -0.56 -66.99 -28.39
C LEU A 62 -0.10 -67.77 -27.15
N GLY A 63 0.86 -67.19 -26.44
CA GLY A 63 1.33 -67.62 -25.14
C GLY A 63 0.23 -67.40 -24.13
N SER A 64 -0.50 -68.47 -23.85
CA SER A 64 -1.27 -68.64 -22.63
C SER A 64 -0.41 -68.32 -21.40
N ALA A 65 -1.00 -67.62 -20.44
CA ALA A 65 -0.54 -67.35 -19.07
C ALA A 65 0.38 -66.12 -18.84
N SER A 66 -0.25 -64.99 -18.45
CA SER A 66 0.04 -64.23 -17.21
C SER A 66 -0.67 -62.86 -17.14
N SER A 67 -1.76 -62.68 -17.91
CA SER A 67 -2.57 -61.45 -18.00
C SER A 67 -2.99 -60.83 -16.67
N GLY A 68 -3.17 -61.63 -15.62
CA GLY A 68 -3.49 -61.14 -14.28
C GLY A 68 -2.34 -60.36 -13.64
N ARG A 69 -1.08 -60.80 -13.79
CA ARG A 69 0.08 -60.19 -13.11
C ARG A 69 0.46 -58.83 -13.71
N THR A 70 0.42 -58.72 -15.04
CA THR A 70 0.72 -57.46 -15.75
C THR A 70 -0.36 -56.40 -15.51
N LEU A 71 -1.64 -56.81 -15.47
CA LEU A 71 -2.74 -55.91 -15.14
C LEU A 71 -2.70 -55.47 -13.67
N SER A 72 -2.38 -56.38 -12.73
CA SER A 72 -2.24 -56.05 -11.30
C SER A 72 -1.09 -55.08 -11.03
N LEU A 73 0.05 -55.21 -11.72
CA LEU A 73 1.16 -54.26 -11.57
C LEU A 73 0.82 -52.87 -12.15
N PHE A 74 0.07 -52.81 -13.24
CA PHE A 74 -0.42 -51.55 -13.81
C PHE A 74 -1.44 -50.87 -12.88
N ILE A 75 -2.38 -51.62 -12.31
CA ILE A 75 -3.37 -51.11 -11.35
C ILE A 75 -2.68 -50.63 -10.07
N LEU A 76 -1.69 -51.37 -9.58
CA LEU A 76 -0.90 -50.99 -8.41
C LEU A 76 -0.08 -49.71 -8.69
N GLY A 77 0.56 -49.62 -9.85
CA GLY A 77 1.27 -48.41 -10.29
C GLY A 77 0.34 -47.20 -10.38
N LEU A 78 -0.84 -47.38 -10.98
CA LEU A 78 -1.87 -46.34 -11.09
C LEU A 78 -2.39 -45.89 -9.72
N ALA A 79 -2.67 -46.84 -8.82
CA ALA A 79 -3.10 -46.56 -7.45
C ALA A 79 -2.04 -45.81 -6.64
N VAL A 80 -0.76 -46.17 -6.79
CA VAL A 80 0.36 -45.45 -6.16
C VAL A 80 0.52 -44.04 -6.73
N THR A 81 0.37 -43.86 -8.05
CA THR A 81 0.38 -42.52 -8.66
C THR A 81 -0.83 -41.67 -8.24
N LEU A 82 -2.02 -42.25 -8.11
CA LEU A 82 -3.20 -41.52 -7.62
C LEU A 82 -3.04 -41.11 -6.15
N ALA A 83 -2.52 -42.00 -5.30
CA ALA A 83 -2.29 -41.72 -3.89
C ALA A 83 -1.23 -40.62 -3.67
N THR A 84 -0.18 -40.59 -4.49
CA THR A 84 0.88 -39.55 -4.42
C THR A 84 0.44 -38.20 -4.98
N VAL A 85 -0.48 -38.16 -5.95
CA VAL A 85 -1.11 -36.91 -6.42
C VAL A 85 -2.11 -36.38 -5.38
N ALA A 86 -2.91 -37.25 -4.76
CA ALA A 86 -3.84 -36.86 -3.70
C ALA A 86 -3.11 -36.31 -2.45
N ALA A 87 -1.98 -36.92 -2.06
CA ALA A 87 -1.15 -36.47 -0.95
C ALA A 87 -0.40 -35.15 -1.19
N GLN A 88 -0.29 -34.70 -2.44
CA GLN A 88 0.29 -33.40 -2.80
C GLN A 88 -0.70 -32.22 -2.71
N SER A 89 -1.93 -32.48 -2.28
CA SER A 89 -2.91 -31.46 -1.93
C SER A 89 -2.55 -30.82 -0.59
N GLY A 90 -1.40 -30.15 -0.51
CA GLY A 90 -1.05 -29.36 0.66
C GLY A 90 -2.12 -28.31 0.89
N THR A 91 -2.71 -28.28 2.09
CA THR A 91 -3.58 -27.18 2.51
C THR A 91 -2.76 -25.90 2.41
N ARG A 92 -3.09 -25.05 1.43
CA ARG A 92 -2.48 -23.72 1.37
C ARG A 92 -2.96 -22.94 2.59
N GLU A 93 -2.02 -22.57 3.44
CA GLU A 93 -2.28 -21.68 4.54
C GLU A 93 -2.51 -20.27 3.99
N PHE A 94 -3.64 -19.67 4.34
CA PHE A 94 -3.92 -18.27 4.08
C PHE A 94 -3.63 -17.48 5.34
N ARG A 95 -3.11 -16.26 5.17
CA ARG A 95 -2.95 -15.33 6.28
C ARG A 95 -4.30 -15.08 6.97
N SER A 96 -4.26 -14.90 8.28
CA SER A 96 -5.38 -14.35 9.03
C SER A 96 -5.66 -12.90 8.62
N PHE A 97 -6.89 -12.44 8.89
CA PHE A 97 -7.29 -11.06 8.64
C PHE A 97 -6.81 -10.09 9.72
N ASP A 98 -6.68 -10.57 10.95
CA ASP A 98 -6.23 -9.80 12.10
C ASP A 98 -4.71 -9.79 12.27
N GLY A 99 -3.97 -10.50 11.40
CA GLY A 99 -2.52 -10.64 11.44
C GLY A 99 -2.00 -11.73 12.39
N SER A 100 -2.89 -12.47 13.05
CA SER A 100 -2.51 -13.53 14.01
C SER A 100 -1.83 -14.72 13.35
N GLY A 101 -0.95 -15.40 14.09
CA GLY A 101 -0.31 -16.64 13.66
C GLY A 101 0.84 -16.46 12.66
N ASN A 102 1.15 -15.22 12.24
CA ASN A 102 2.25 -14.94 11.32
C ASN A 102 3.63 -15.33 11.91
N ASN A 103 3.81 -15.12 13.22
CA ASN A 103 5.00 -15.57 13.94
C ASN A 103 4.65 -16.75 14.86
N LEU A 104 5.28 -17.91 14.64
CA LEU A 104 5.00 -19.16 15.38
C LEU A 104 5.25 -19.05 16.89
N GLN A 105 6.28 -18.30 17.30
CA GLN A 105 6.64 -18.14 18.71
C GLN A 105 5.86 -17.01 19.37
N ASN A 106 5.47 -16.00 18.59
CA ASN A 106 4.76 -14.82 19.06
C ASN A 106 3.53 -14.56 18.18
N PRO A 107 2.46 -15.38 18.29
CA PRO A 107 1.33 -15.33 17.36
C PRO A 107 0.55 -14.00 17.34
N ARG A 108 0.81 -13.10 18.30
CA ARG A 108 0.20 -11.77 18.41
C ARG A 108 1.05 -10.64 17.85
N TRP A 109 2.26 -10.91 17.37
CA TRP A 109 3.06 -9.86 16.74
C TRP A 109 2.36 -9.38 15.47
N GLY A 110 2.34 -8.06 15.30
CA GLY A 110 1.75 -7.41 14.13
C GLY A 110 0.24 -7.56 13.98
N THR A 111 -0.47 -8.10 14.98
CA THR A 111 -1.93 -8.13 14.93
C THR A 111 -2.53 -6.74 15.07
N VAL A 112 -3.78 -6.58 14.66
CA VAL A 112 -4.58 -5.40 14.99
C VAL A 112 -4.69 -5.20 16.52
N ASP A 113 -5.04 -3.98 16.91
CA ASP A 113 -5.28 -3.54 18.28
C ASP A 113 -4.11 -3.73 19.25
N GLN A 114 -2.87 -3.76 18.72
CA GLN A 114 -1.66 -3.80 19.52
C GLN A 114 -1.07 -2.40 19.73
N PRO A 115 -0.52 -2.09 20.92
CA PRO A 115 0.26 -0.89 21.11
C PRO A 115 1.51 -0.88 20.21
N TYR A 116 1.91 0.28 19.70
CA TYR A 116 3.17 0.39 18.95
C TYR A 116 4.38 0.01 19.82
N ILE A 117 5.36 -0.64 19.20
CA ILE A 117 6.68 -0.86 19.80
C ILE A 117 7.38 0.50 19.93
N ARG A 118 8.05 0.71 21.07
CA ARG A 118 8.86 1.89 21.34
C ARG A 118 10.33 1.55 21.15
N SER A 119 11.01 2.25 20.24
CA SER A 119 12.47 2.16 20.11
C SER A 119 13.21 2.95 21.20
N GLN A 120 12.53 3.87 21.87
CA GLN A 120 13.07 4.72 22.93
C GLN A 120 12.07 4.85 24.08
N VAL A 121 12.57 5.01 25.30
CA VAL A 121 11.76 5.27 26.49
C VAL A 121 10.96 6.56 26.30
N THR A 122 9.68 6.56 26.71
CA THR A 122 8.83 7.75 26.58
C THR A 122 9.47 8.91 27.34
N GLN A 123 9.92 9.92 26.60
CA GLN A 123 10.23 11.23 27.17
C GLN A 123 8.92 11.95 27.45
N THR A 124 8.25 11.58 28.53
CA THR A 124 7.39 12.54 29.22
C THR A 124 8.28 13.34 30.14
N ALA A 125 9.17 14.15 29.57
CA ALA A 125 9.47 15.36 30.30
C ALA A 125 8.12 16.04 30.53
N ASN A 126 7.90 16.56 31.72
CA ASN A 126 6.90 17.60 31.95
C ASN A 126 7.28 18.79 31.07
N PHE A 127 7.14 18.64 29.75
CA PHE A 127 7.03 19.75 28.84
C PHE A 127 5.74 20.41 29.25
N SER A 128 5.84 21.34 30.20
CA SER A 128 4.83 22.37 30.31
C SER A 128 4.62 22.89 28.88
N ALA A 129 3.40 23.24 28.50
CA ALA A 129 3.15 23.83 27.19
C ALA A 129 4.04 25.07 26.92
N ALA A 130 4.69 25.62 27.96
CA ALA A 130 5.69 26.67 27.91
C ALA A 130 7.11 26.22 27.52
N ALA A 131 7.47 24.94 27.69
CA ALA A 131 8.80 24.41 27.35
C ALA A 131 8.95 24.02 25.87
N VAL A 132 7.84 23.95 25.12
CA VAL A 132 7.82 23.56 23.71
C VAL A 132 7.14 24.66 22.90
N ALA A 133 7.74 25.05 21.78
CA ALA A 133 7.20 26.08 20.91
C ALA A 133 5.78 25.71 20.42
N ASN A 134 4.95 26.73 20.22
CA ASN A 134 3.62 26.57 19.65
C ASN A 134 3.67 25.86 18.28
N LEU A 135 2.83 24.85 18.08
CA LEU A 135 2.85 24.00 16.88
C LEU A 135 2.60 24.78 15.58
N ARG A 136 1.74 25.82 15.63
CA ARG A 136 1.46 26.66 14.46
C ARG A 136 2.63 27.59 14.14
N VAL A 137 3.31 28.11 15.16
CA VAL A 137 4.57 28.87 14.98
C VAL A 137 5.63 28.01 14.30
N LEU A 138 5.82 26.77 14.76
CA LEU A 138 6.75 25.82 14.12
C LEU A 138 6.35 25.51 12.68
N SER A 139 5.07 25.26 12.41
CA SER A 139 4.56 25.02 11.05
C SER A 139 4.83 26.21 10.13
N ASN A 140 4.57 27.44 10.59
CA ASN A 140 4.82 28.66 9.83
C ASN A 140 6.31 28.90 9.57
N GLY A 141 7.18 28.55 10.52
CA GLY A 141 8.62 28.74 10.40
C GLY A 141 9.33 27.68 9.56
N LEU A 142 8.87 26.42 9.60
CA LEU A 142 9.57 25.29 8.97
C LEU A 142 8.93 24.78 7.68
N ALA A 143 7.60 24.76 7.60
CA ALA A 143 6.88 24.15 6.48
C ALA A 143 6.41 25.17 5.43
N ARG A 144 6.62 26.46 5.68
CA ARG A 144 6.27 27.52 4.72
C ARG A 144 7.19 27.44 3.51
N SER A 145 6.59 27.27 2.34
CA SER A 145 7.25 27.50 1.05
C SER A 145 6.52 28.60 0.29
N GLU A 146 7.28 29.50 -0.33
CA GLU A 146 6.74 30.59 -1.16
C GLU A 146 6.74 30.26 -2.65
N ARG A 147 7.30 29.10 -3.01
CA ARG A 147 7.41 28.63 -4.39
C ARG A 147 7.27 27.12 -4.47
N ASP A 148 6.98 26.66 -5.67
CA ASP A 148 7.06 25.25 -6.01
C ASP A 148 8.51 24.77 -5.93
N ILE A 149 8.73 23.74 -5.11
CA ILE A 149 10.01 23.01 -5.06
C ILE A 149 9.80 21.71 -5.83
N LYS A 150 10.44 21.58 -7.00
CA LYS A 150 10.36 20.34 -7.78
C LYS A 150 11.22 19.26 -7.12
N ASN A 151 10.73 18.02 -7.19
CA ASN A 151 11.45 16.87 -6.66
C ASN A 151 12.73 16.63 -7.48
N VAL A 152 13.90 16.75 -6.84
CA VAL A 152 15.21 16.58 -7.49
C VAL A 152 15.47 15.14 -7.97
N ARG A 153 14.71 14.17 -7.47
CA ARG A 153 14.76 12.76 -7.89
C ARG A 153 13.75 12.43 -8.99
N GLN A 154 13.07 13.44 -9.53
CA GLN A 154 12.09 13.29 -10.61
C GLN A 154 10.98 12.28 -10.30
N LEU A 155 10.62 12.13 -9.02
CA LEU A 155 9.53 11.26 -8.61
C LEU A 155 8.19 11.81 -9.06
N THR A 156 7.32 10.92 -9.54
CA THR A 156 5.94 11.24 -9.88
C THR A 156 5.10 11.42 -8.62
N VAL A 157 3.97 12.11 -8.74
CA VAL A 157 3.00 12.25 -7.65
C VAL A 157 2.46 10.88 -7.19
N LEU A 158 2.42 9.89 -8.09
CA LEU A 158 2.06 8.51 -7.76
C LEU A 158 2.97 7.92 -6.67
N HIS A 159 4.26 8.27 -6.64
CA HIS A 159 5.17 7.79 -5.60
C HIS A 159 4.70 8.22 -4.20
N THR A 160 4.24 9.46 -4.05
CA THR A 160 3.73 9.98 -2.77
C THR A 160 2.48 9.24 -2.33
N PHE A 161 1.50 9.09 -3.22
CA PHE A 161 0.24 8.42 -2.90
C PHE A 161 0.39 6.91 -2.72
N TRP A 162 1.34 6.28 -3.40
CA TRP A 162 1.68 4.88 -3.11
C TRP A 162 2.28 4.73 -1.71
N GLY A 163 3.09 5.70 -1.26
CA GLY A 163 3.56 5.77 0.11
C GLY A 163 2.42 5.91 1.14
N GLU A 164 1.42 6.74 0.84
CA GLU A 164 0.21 6.87 1.67
C GLU A 164 -0.59 5.55 1.71
N PHE A 165 -0.80 4.93 0.56
CA PHE A 165 -1.48 3.65 0.45
C PHE A 165 -0.77 2.56 1.29
N LEU A 166 0.57 2.51 1.23
CA LEU A 166 1.35 1.56 2.02
C LEU A 166 1.31 1.86 3.52
N ILE A 167 1.37 3.13 3.96
CA ILE A 167 1.31 3.43 5.40
C ILE A 167 -0.07 3.07 5.97
N HIS A 168 -1.14 3.23 5.20
CA HIS A 168 -2.49 2.81 5.60
C HIS A 168 -2.66 1.29 5.71
N ASP A 169 -1.78 0.50 5.09
CA ASP A 169 -1.79 -0.96 5.22
C ASP A 169 -1.10 -1.45 6.51
N ILE A 170 -0.15 -0.68 7.03
CA ILE A 170 0.71 -1.09 8.15
C ILE A 170 0.42 -0.36 9.47
N ALA A 171 -0.25 0.79 9.40
CA ALA A 171 -0.42 1.67 10.56
C ALA A 171 -1.69 2.52 10.47
N HIS A 172 -2.52 2.45 11.50
CA HIS A 172 -3.61 3.37 11.71
C HIS A 172 -3.82 3.66 13.19
N VAL A 173 -4.11 4.91 13.53
CA VAL A 173 -4.49 5.32 14.89
C VAL A 173 -5.82 6.04 14.86
N THR A 174 -6.70 5.69 15.78
CA THR A 174 -8.00 6.34 15.91
C THR A 174 -7.94 7.43 16.98
N SER A 175 -8.59 8.56 16.72
CA SER A 175 -8.77 9.61 17.73
C SER A 175 -9.66 9.10 18.87
N SER A 176 -9.31 9.35 20.14
CA SER A 176 -10.14 8.90 21.25
C SER A 176 -11.47 9.64 21.36
N ARG A 177 -11.56 10.85 20.80
CA ARG A 177 -12.72 11.76 20.88
C ARG A 177 -13.22 12.06 22.30
N ALA A 178 -12.51 11.60 23.33
CA ALA A 178 -12.83 11.86 24.71
C ALA A 178 -12.55 13.35 25.03
N PRO A 179 -13.45 14.06 25.72
CA PRO A 179 -13.23 15.46 26.06
C PRO A 179 -11.91 15.72 26.80
N ALA A 180 -11.51 14.80 27.69
CA ALA A 180 -10.25 14.86 28.43
C ALA A 180 -8.98 14.73 27.56
N ASP A 181 -9.12 14.14 26.37
CA ASP A 181 -8.03 13.96 25.40
C ASP A 181 -8.02 15.09 24.34
N ARG A 182 -8.89 16.09 24.46
CA ARG A 182 -8.86 17.27 23.58
C ARG A 182 -7.63 18.12 23.90
N ALA A 183 -6.88 18.45 22.87
CA ALA A 183 -5.79 19.41 22.90
C ALA A 183 -6.07 20.55 21.93
N THR A 184 -5.53 21.72 22.24
CA THR A 184 -5.77 22.95 21.49
C THR A 184 -4.44 23.59 21.12
N VAL A 185 -4.39 24.12 19.90
CA VAL A 185 -3.28 24.93 19.40
C VAL A 185 -3.79 26.33 19.17
N ASN A 186 -3.15 27.29 19.83
CA ASN A 186 -3.46 28.70 19.66
C ASN A 186 -2.86 29.19 18.34
N VAL A 187 -3.61 29.98 17.58
CA VAL A 187 -3.11 30.62 16.37
C VAL A 187 -2.30 31.87 16.78
N PRO A 188 -1.04 32.01 16.32
CA PRO A 188 -0.24 33.19 16.63
C PRO A 188 -0.84 34.44 16.01
N GLU A 189 -0.60 35.60 16.64
CA GLU A 189 -0.95 36.88 16.05
C GLU A 189 -0.26 37.07 14.69
N GLY A 190 -0.95 37.69 13.74
CA GLY A 190 -0.44 37.88 12.38
C GLY A 190 -0.33 36.61 11.55
N ASP A 191 -0.97 35.49 11.95
CA ASP A 191 -1.09 34.32 11.07
C ASP A 191 -1.76 34.72 9.75
N ARG A 192 -1.14 34.32 8.63
CA ARG A 192 -1.58 34.71 7.29
C ARG A 192 -2.93 34.10 6.90
N PHE A 193 -3.26 32.92 7.45
CA PHE A 193 -4.36 32.10 6.96
C PHE A 193 -5.46 31.90 7.99
N LEU A 194 -5.10 31.87 9.27
CA LEU A 194 -6.05 31.63 10.35
C LEU A 194 -6.32 32.95 11.11
N PRO A 195 -7.57 33.20 11.56
CA PRO A 195 -7.90 34.42 12.27
C PRO A 195 -7.04 34.62 13.54
N PRO A 196 -6.50 35.82 13.80
CA PRO A 196 -5.80 36.12 15.04
C PRO A 196 -6.67 35.86 16.27
N GLY A 197 -6.08 35.32 17.34
CA GLY A 197 -6.80 34.98 18.57
C GLY A 197 -7.72 33.76 18.47
N SER A 198 -7.77 33.08 17.32
CA SER A 198 -8.47 31.80 17.16
C SER A 198 -7.62 30.61 17.61
N ASN A 199 -8.28 29.47 17.78
CA ASN A 199 -7.65 28.22 18.14
C ASN A 199 -8.19 27.09 17.26
N PHE A 200 -7.38 26.07 17.00
CA PHE A 200 -7.87 24.80 16.46
C PHE A 200 -7.60 23.67 17.45
N SER A 201 -8.51 22.70 17.50
CA SER A 201 -8.44 21.58 18.43
C SER A 201 -8.26 20.27 17.69
N PHE A 202 -7.59 19.34 18.35
CA PHE A 202 -7.47 17.95 17.95
C PHE A 202 -7.68 17.05 19.17
N PHE A 203 -7.89 15.76 18.93
CA PHE A 203 -7.96 14.77 20.00
C PHE A 203 -6.72 13.88 19.96
N ARG A 204 -6.23 13.50 21.14
CA ARG A 204 -5.19 12.48 21.27
C ARG A 204 -5.68 11.15 20.71
N ALA A 205 -4.75 10.29 20.29
CA ALA A 205 -5.05 8.94 19.86
C ALA A 205 -5.56 8.07 21.03
N ILE A 206 -6.35 7.03 20.71
CA ILE A 206 -6.61 5.91 21.62
C ILE A 206 -5.27 5.26 21.95
N ALA A 207 -5.06 4.99 23.23
CA ALA A 207 -3.80 4.48 23.75
C ALA A 207 -4.04 3.48 24.89
N SER A 208 -3.15 2.50 24.99
CA SER A 208 -3.01 1.63 26.15
C SER A 208 -2.12 2.28 27.21
N GLY A 209 -2.26 1.88 28.48
CA GLY A 209 -1.52 2.45 29.61
C GLY A 209 -2.08 3.78 30.13
N GLN A 210 -1.42 4.36 31.13
CA GLN A 210 -1.84 5.59 31.82
C GLN A 210 -0.69 6.59 31.92
N GLY A 211 -1.04 7.88 31.95
CA GLY A 211 -0.10 8.99 32.09
C GLY A 211 1.09 8.89 31.11
N PRO A 212 2.34 8.85 31.62
CA PRO A 212 3.53 8.83 30.77
C PRO A 212 3.75 7.51 30.02
N GLN A 213 3.05 6.44 30.43
CA GLN A 213 3.11 5.14 29.79
C GLN A 213 2.04 4.97 28.70
N ARG A 214 1.35 6.05 28.29
CA ARG A 214 0.38 5.97 27.19
C ARG A 214 1.09 5.62 25.86
N ILE A 215 0.68 4.52 25.24
CA ILE A 215 1.18 4.05 23.95
C ILE A 215 -0.01 3.97 22.97
N PRO A 216 0.01 4.71 21.85
CA PRO A 216 -1.04 4.61 20.84
C PRO A 216 -1.23 3.18 20.34
N ILE A 217 -2.48 2.82 20.06
CA ILE A 217 -2.86 1.51 19.54
C ILE A 217 -2.88 1.55 18.01
N ASN A 218 -2.22 0.60 17.37
CA ASN A 218 -2.37 0.35 15.94
C ASN A 218 -3.64 -0.45 15.70
N VAL A 219 -4.61 0.13 14.99
CA VAL A 219 -5.87 -0.57 14.64
C VAL A 219 -5.80 -1.22 13.24
N ALA A 220 -4.65 -1.15 12.57
CA ALA A 220 -4.31 -1.93 11.38
C ALA A 220 -3.37 -3.08 11.76
N THR A 221 -3.21 -4.07 10.88
CA THR A 221 -2.11 -5.04 11.03
C THR A 221 -0.79 -4.32 10.78
N SER A 222 0.32 -4.81 11.34
CA SER A 222 1.65 -4.22 11.07
C SER A 222 2.33 -4.79 9.82
N TYR A 223 1.64 -5.62 9.04
CA TYR A 223 2.17 -6.31 7.87
C TYR A 223 1.79 -5.59 6.58
N ILE A 224 2.64 -5.69 5.55
CA ILE A 224 2.24 -5.32 4.18
C ILE A 224 1.47 -6.51 3.61
N ASP A 225 0.19 -6.57 3.90
CA ASP A 225 -0.64 -7.75 3.64
C ASP A 225 -1.91 -7.42 2.82
N GLY A 226 -2.16 -6.14 2.52
CA GLY A 226 -3.34 -5.65 1.82
C GLY A 226 -4.58 -5.53 2.69
N SER A 227 -4.43 -5.45 4.02
CA SER A 227 -5.50 -5.13 4.97
C SER A 227 -6.28 -3.86 4.61
N HIS A 228 -5.64 -2.84 4.02
CA HIS A 228 -6.34 -1.60 3.64
C HIS A 228 -7.31 -1.77 2.46
N VAL A 229 -7.12 -2.80 1.62
CA VAL A 229 -7.98 -3.06 0.45
C VAL A 229 -9.17 -3.96 0.79
N ARG A 230 -9.07 -4.73 1.87
CA ARG A 230 -10.00 -5.81 2.17
C ARG A 230 -11.07 -5.34 3.14
N LEU A 231 -12.32 -5.66 2.82
CA LEU A 231 -13.43 -5.54 3.75
C LEU A 231 -13.21 -6.54 4.89
N VAL A 232 -12.96 -6.03 6.10
CA VAL A 232 -13.03 -6.85 7.32
C VAL A 232 -14.52 -7.02 7.65
N PRO A 233 -15.08 -8.24 7.71
CA PRO A 233 -16.51 -8.45 7.97
C PRO A 233 -16.97 -8.13 9.42
N SER A 234 -16.19 -7.42 10.24
CA SER A 234 -16.44 -7.31 11.68
C SER A 234 -17.15 -6.02 12.14
N LEU A 235 -17.83 -5.29 11.25
CA LEU A 235 -18.65 -4.12 11.62
C LEU A 235 -19.98 -4.02 10.84
N LEU A 236 -20.73 -5.13 10.75
CA LEU A 236 -22.19 -5.11 10.54
C LEU A 236 -22.88 -5.67 11.78
#